data_AF-A4JW86-F1
#
_entry.id   AF-A4JW86-F1
#
_cell.length_a   1.000
_cell.length_b   1.000
_cell.length_c   1.000
_cell.angle_alpha   90.00
_cell.angle_beta   90.00
_cell.angle_gamma   90.00
#
_symmetry.space_group_name_H-M   'P 1'
#
loop_
_entity.id
_entity.type
_entity.pdbx_description
1 polymer ?
#
loop_
_entity_poly.entity_id
_entity_poly.type
_entity_poly.pdbx_seq_one_letter_code
_entity_poly.pdbx_strand_id
1 'polypeptide(L)'
;MNEAKQKPLKAYQVDHYEGPCEGSALVFAKSNAAARTEGASELGLGWDDVSAHRSAQFDHYAPGPVPIMALIDGGWTFHCHLHECQSPITREHHNDDGDEVDTAERAIVRGRKVFCDASCAAMHDASKRRRAAAEAALIELVEAKFPGCTITRIHICHDRLEPTEPNHGIMCSAEFKFPGAKYGATYIYGEGNVARVAQYDLEAFKSIYQ
;
A
#
# COMPACT_ATOMS: atom_id res chain seq x y z
N MET A 1 -37.09 20.39 -25.20
CA MET A 1 -36.32 19.53 -24.28
C MET A 1 -35.16 20.37 -23.77
N ASN A 2 -35.21 20.80 -22.50
CA ASN A 2 -34.16 21.64 -21.92
C ASN A 2 -32.97 20.77 -21.55
N GLU A 3 -31.85 20.94 -22.24
CA GLU A 3 -30.55 20.52 -21.74
C GLU A 3 -30.27 21.32 -20.45
N ALA A 4 -30.50 20.70 -19.30
CA ALA A 4 -30.04 21.25 -18.04
C ALA A 4 -28.51 21.35 -18.12
N LYS A 5 -28.00 22.57 -18.33
CA LYS A 5 -26.58 22.93 -18.30
C LYS A 5 -25.96 22.27 -17.06
N GLN A 6 -25.25 21.16 -17.24
CA GLN A 6 -24.62 20.47 -16.11
C GLN A 6 -23.63 21.45 -15.49
N LYS A 7 -23.80 21.76 -14.19
CA LYS A 7 -22.85 22.63 -13.49
C LYS A 7 -21.47 21.98 -13.55
N PRO A 8 -20.42 22.75 -13.91
CA PRO A 8 -19.07 22.20 -13.97
C PRO A 8 -18.66 21.70 -12.59
N LEU A 9 -17.93 20.59 -12.57
CA LEU A 9 -17.31 20.09 -11.34
C LEU A 9 -16.27 21.10 -10.87
N LYS A 10 -16.20 21.25 -9.56
CA LYS A 10 -15.36 22.22 -8.87
C LYS A 10 -14.55 21.47 -7.83
N ALA A 11 -13.28 21.84 -7.67
CA ALA A 11 -12.41 21.26 -6.66
C ALA A 11 -12.73 21.76 -5.24
N TYR A 12 -12.97 20.84 -4.33
CA TYR A 12 -13.16 21.13 -2.92
C TYR A 12 -12.13 20.34 -2.13
N GLN A 13 -11.45 20.99 -1.20
CA GLN A 13 -10.66 20.30 -0.21
C GLN A 13 -11.57 19.99 0.98
N VAL A 14 -11.48 18.76 1.46
CA VAL A 14 -12.24 18.24 2.60
C VAL A 14 -11.24 17.86 3.66
N ASP A 15 -11.28 18.56 4.78
CA ASP A 15 -10.35 18.38 5.90
C ASP A 15 -11.05 17.73 7.09
N HIS A 16 -10.31 16.92 7.85
CA HIS A 16 -10.72 16.50 9.17
C HIS A 16 -10.90 17.72 10.10
N TYR A 17 -11.94 17.74 10.93
CA TYR A 17 -12.26 18.90 11.79
C TYR A 17 -11.22 19.16 12.88
N GLU A 18 -10.58 18.09 13.38
CA GLU A 18 -9.43 18.19 14.31
C GLU A 18 -8.16 18.78 13.66
N GLY A 19 -8.17 18.95 12.33
CA GLY A 19 -7.15 19.66 11.58
C GLY A 19 -6.68 18.87 10.35
N PRO A 20 -6.05 19.56 9.37
CA PRO A 20 -5.55 18.93 8.14
C PRO A 20 -4.44 17.90 8.37
N CYS A 21 -3.82 17.90 9.56
CA CYS A 21 -2.81 16.95 9.98
C CYS A 21 -3.32 15.50 10.06
N GLU A 22 -4.61 15.33 10.33
CA GLU A 22 -5.27 14.02 10.47
C GLU A 22 -5.77 13.44 9.13
N GLY A 23 -5.60 14.21 8.05
CA GLY A 23 -5.98 13.80 6.70
C GLY A 23 -6.85 14.83 5.99
N SER A 24 -6.65 14.90 4.67
CA SER A 24 -7.41 15.78 3.79
C SER A 24 -7.64 15.06 2.46
N ALA A 25 -8.80 15.31 1.83
CA ALA A 25 -9.17 14.76 0.53
C ALA A 25 -9.50 15.90 -0.44
N LEU A 26 -9.16 15.74 -1.73
CA LEU A 26 -9.55 16.69 -2.76
C LEU A 26 -10.62 16.08 -3.67
N VAL A 27 -11.82 16.63 -3.61
CA VAL A 27 -13.01 16.10 -4.28
C VAL A 27 -13.52 17.06 -5.35
N PHE A 28 -13.86 16.53 -6.52
CA PHE A 28 -14.49 17.29 -7.61
C PHE A 28 -16.01 17.15 -7.56
N ALA A 29 -16.71 18.17 -7.07
CA ALA A 29 -18.16 18.11 -6.89
C ALA A 29 -18.89 19.32 -7.49
N LYS A 30 -20.21 19.18 -7.66
CA LYS A 30 -21.09 20.28 -8.14
C LYS A 30 -21.43 21.30 -7.04
N SER A 31 -21.23 20.93 -5.77
CA SER A 31 -21.55 21.75 -4.61
C SER A 31 -20.68 21.35 -3.41
N ASN A 32 -20.54 22.25 -2.45
CA ASN A 32 -19.80 22.02 -1.22
C ASN A 32 -20.38 20.85 -0.41
N ALA A 33 -21.72 20.76 -0.31
CA ALA A 33 -22.39 19.67 0.40
C ALA A 33 -22.08 18.30 -0.23
N ALA A 34 -22.12 18.21 -1.57
CA ALA A 34 -21.77 16.97 -2.27
C ALA A 34 -20.29 16.59 -2.05
N ALA A 35 -19.37 17.56 -2.10
CA ALA A 35 -17.95 17.33 -1.82
C ALA A 35 -17.73 16.80 -0.40
N ARG A 36 -18.41 17.39 0.59
CA ARG A 36 -18.31 16.97 1.99
C ARG A 36 -18.77 15.53 2.19
N THR A 37 -19.87 15.10 1.55
CA THR A 37 -20.35 13.71 1.64
C THR A 37 -19.32 12.73 1.07
N GLU A 38 -18.82 13.01 -0.13
CA GLU A 38 -17.88 12.15 -0.83
C GLU A 38 -16.52 12.11 -0.12
N GLY A 39 -16.00 13.27 0.30
CA GLY A 39 -14.75 13.36 1.05
C GLY A 39 -14.81 12.71 2.43
N ALA A 40 -15.93 12.84 3.16
CA ALA A 40 -16.13 12.11 4.41
C ALA A 40 -16.05 10.59 4.17
N SER A 41 -16.69 10.10 3.11
CA SER A 41 -16.62 8.69 2.75
C SER A 41 -15.22 8.23 2.35
N GLU A 42 -14.43 9.08 1.67
CA GLU A 42 -13.05 8.78 1.29
C GLU A 42 -12.13 8.69 2.52
N LEU A 43 -12.36 9.56 3.51
CA LEU A 43 -11.60 9.58 4.77
C LEU A 43 -12.11 8.55 5.79
N GLY A 44 -13.25 7.90 5.54
CA GLY A 44 -13.87 6.96 6.50
C GLY A 44 -14.48 7.64 7.72
N LEU A 45 -14.90 8.91 7.58
CA LEU A 45 -15.38 9.78 8.65
C LEU A 45 -16.87 10.06 8.53
N GLY A 46 -17.47 10.55 9.63
CA GLY A 46 -18.82 11.06 9.63
C GLY A 46 -18.94 12.41 8.93
N TRP A 47 -20.16 12.77 8.56
CA TRP A 47 -20.45 14.09 7.97
C TRP A 47 -19.99 15.22 8.89
N ASP A 48 -20.22 15.11 10.19
CA ASP A 48 -19.94 16.14 11.19
C ASP A 48 -18.44 16.26 11.53
N ASP A 49 -17.63 15.28 11.14
CA ASP A 49 -16.19 15.22 11.45
C ASP A 49 -15.31 15.86 10.37
N VAL A 50 -15.91 16.36 9.30
CA VAL A 50 -15.19 16.99 8.18
C VAL A 50 -15.71 18.38 7.87
N SER A 51 -14.83 19.22 7.36
CA SER A 51 -15.18 20.51 6.76
C SER A 51 -14.78 20.53 5.29
N ALA A 52 -15.55 21.22 4.44
CA ALA A 52 -15.24 21.35 3.03
C ALA A 52 -15.08 22.81 2.66
N HIS A 53 -13.97 23.16 2.00
CA HIS A 53 -13.71 24.49 1.46
C HIS A 53 -13.32 24.43 -0.01
N ARG A 54 -13.40 25.59 -0.65
CA ARG A 54 -13.23 25.71 -2.10
C ARG A 54 -11.75 25.84 -2.45
N SER A 55 -11.23 24.94 -3.28
CA SER A 55 -9.85 24.97 -3.76
C SER A 55 -9.81 25.26 -5.26
N ALA A 56 -10.16 26.50 -5.64
CA ALA A 56 -10.32 26.91 -7.04
C ALA A 56 -9.07 26.70 -7.90
N GLN A 57 -7.89 26.74 -7.29
CA GLN A 57 -6.60 26.50 -7.95
C GLN A 57 -6.47 25.11 -8.60
N PHE A 58 -7.36 24.17 -8.30
CA PHE A 58 -7.34 22.82 -8.87
C PHE A 58 -8.47 22.53 -9.86
N ASP A 59 -9.30 23.52 -10.19
CA ASP A 59 -10.49 23.31 -11.03
C ASP A 59 -10.19 22.74 -12.41
N HIS A 60 -9.09 23.15 -13.01
CA HIS A 60 -8.70 22.72 -14.35
C HIS A 60 -8.30 21.24 -14.41
N TYR A 61 -8.08 20.60 -13.26
CA TYR A 61 -7.83 19.17 -13.17
C TYR A 61 -9.11 18.34 -13.10
N ALA A 62 -10.31 18.93 -13.05
CA ALA A 62 -11.56 18.18 -13.00
C ALA A 62 -11.71 17.23 -14.21
N PRO A 63 -12.20 15.99 -14.02
CA PRO A 63 -12.72 15.38 -12.79
C PRO A 63 -11.65 14.71 -11.90
N GLY A 64 -10.36 14.96 -12.14
CA GLY A 64 -9.24 14.41 -11.40
C GLY A 64 -8.63 13.15 -12.04
N PRO A 65 -7.59 12.57 -11.41
CA PRO A 65 -6.93 13.05 -10.19
C PRO A 65 -6.04 14.27 -10.44
N VAL A 66 -5.79 15.07 -9.41
CA VAL A 66 -4.75 16.12 -9.44
C VAL A 66 -3.38 15.45 -9.32
N PRO A 67 -2.38 15.82 -10.16
CA PRO A 67 -1.01 15.36 -9.99
C PRO A 67 -0.45 15.69 -8.60
N ILE A 68 0.28 14.76 -7.97
CA ILE A 68 0.84 14.96 -6.61
C ILE A 68 1.71 16.22 -6.53
N MET A 69 2.53 16.49 -7.55
CA MET A 69 3.36 17.70 -7.56
C MET A 69 2.52 18.99 -7.56
N ALA A 70 1.42 19.02 -8.32
CA ALA A 70 0.52 20.17 -8.31
C ALA A 70 -0.16 20.36 -6.95
N LEU A 71 -0.46 19.27 -6.22
CA LEU A 71 -0.96 19.35 -4.85
C LEU A 71 0.10 19.92 -3.90
N ILE A 72 1.34 19.45 -4.00
CA ILE A 72 2.47 19.96 -3.21
C ILE A 72 2.68 21.46 -3.47
N ASP A 73 2.71 21.89 -4.73
CA ASP A 73 2.83 23.30 -5.12
C ASP A 73 1.69 24.16 -4.55
N GLY A 74 0.50 23.55 -4.43
CA GLY A 74 -0.70 24.12 -3.84
C GLY A 74 -0.76 24.05 -2.31
N GLY A 75 0.32 23.66 -1.64
CA GLY A 75 0.48 23.67 -0.18
C GLY A 75 0.15 22.36 0.53
N TRP A 76 -0.03 21.26 -0.20
CA TRP A 76 -0.31 19.95 0.41
C TRP A 76 0.98 19.29 0.90
N THR A 77 0.90 18.62 2.04
CA THR A 77 1.97 17.79 2.59
C THR A 77 1.71 16.33 2.27
N PHE A 78 2.69 15.66 1.67
CA PHE A 78 2.71 14.21 1.54
C PHE A 78 3.82 13.63 2.42
N HIS A 79 3.79 12.32 2.66
CA HIS A 79 4.88 11.64 3.35
C HIS A 79 5.59 10.70 2.38
N CYS A 80 6.91 10.60 2.51
CA CYS A 80 7.70 9.67 1.74
C CYS A 80 7.14 8.25 1.89
N HIS A 81 6.87 7.59 0.77
CA HIS A 81 6.24 6.27 0.76
C HIS A 81 7.15 5.15 1.28
N LEU A 82 8.46 5.41 1.43
CA LEU A 82 9.35 4.46 2.07
C LEU A 82 9.06 4.41 3.58
N HIS A 83 8.70 3.23 4.08
CA HIS A 83 8.23 3.02 5.46
C HIS A 83 9.27 3.43 6.51
N GLU A 84 10.57 3.29 6.23
CA GLU A 84 11.65 3.68 7.16
C GLU A 84 11.96 5.18 7.14
N CYS A 85 11.49 5.93 6.14
CA CYS A 85 11.76 7.35 6.01
C CYS A 85 10.58 8.19 6.52
N GLN A 86 9.40 8.05 5.89
CA GLN A 86 8.18 8.80 6.22
C GLN A 86 8.35 10.32 6.34
N SER A 87 9.46 10.91 5.85
CA SER A 87 9.68 12.34 5.97
C SER A 87 8.61 13.14 5.20
N PRO A 88 8.17 14.29 5.72
CA PRO A 88 7.22 15.13 5.03
C PRO A 88 7.84 15.68 3.74
N ILE A 89 6.99 15.77 2.72
CA ILE A 89 7.27 16.28 1.38
C ILE A 89 6.29 17.42 1.18
N THR A 90 6.80 18.62 1.38
CA THR A 90 6.12 19.90 1.33
C THR A 90 6.68 20.74 0.20
N ARG A 91 6.00 21.83 -0.17
CA ARG A 91 6.55 22.79 -1.14
C ARG A 91 7.90 23.35 -0.69
N GLU A 92 7.97 23.76 0.58
CA GLU A 92 9.15 24.34 1.20
C GLU A 92 9.93 23.21 1.87
N HIS A 93 11.14 22.94 1.39
CA HIS A 93 12.02 21.95 1.97
C HIS A 93 13.41 22.55 2.18
N HIS A 94 14.05 22.24 3.31
CA HIS A 94 15.40 22.68 3.61
C HIS A 94 16.35 21.48 3.64
N ASN A 95 17.56 21.63 3.11
CA ASN A 95 18.62 20.65 3.30
C ASN A 95 19.21 20.72 4.73
N ASP A 96 20.18 19.85 5.03
CA ASP A 96 20.85 19.82 6.33
C ASP A 96 21.61 21.12 6.66
N ASP A 97 21.98 21.90 5.63
CA ASP A 97 22.63 23.20 5.76
C ASP A 97 21.63 24.36 5.95
N GLY A 98 20.32 24.08 5.89
CA GLY A 98 19.23 25.05 6.04
C GLY A 98 18.84 25.79 4.75
N ASP A 99 19.48 25.49 3.62
CA ASP A 99 19.14 26.08 2.32
C ASP A 99 17.82 25.51 1.80
N GLU A 100 16.99 26.39 1.21
CA GLU A 100 15.77 25.98 0.52
C GLU A 100 16.13 25.16 -0.73
N VAL A 101 15.55 23.98 -0.86
CA VAL A 101 15.70 23.07 -2.00
C VAL A 101 14.33 22.88 -2.64
N ASP A 102 14.28 23.00 -3.96
CA ASP A 102 13.04 22.78 -4.70
C ASP A 102 12.62 21.29 -4.59
N THR A 103 11.48 21.07 -3.94
CA THR A 103 10.88 19.73 -3.81
C THR A 103 10.63 19.08 -5.17
N ALA A 104 10.37 19.83 -6.22
CA ALA A 104 10.18 19.30 -7.57
C ALA A 104 11.45 18.70 -8.19
N GLU A 105 12.63 19.17 -7.78
CA GLU A 105 13.90 18.64 -8.28
C GLU A 105 14.29 17.32 -7.61
N ARG A 106 13.84 17.09 -6.37
CA ARG A 106 14.21 15.92 -5.58
C ARG A 106 13.14 14.83 -5.54
N ALA A 107 11.86 15.22 -5.42
CA ALA A 107 10.78 14.28 -5.18
C ALA A 107 10.53 13.39 -6.41
N ILE A 108 10.40 12.09 -6.17
CA ILE A 108 10.10 11.11 -7.23
C ILE A 108 8.65 10.68 -7.09
N VAL A 109 7.81 10.99 -8.08
CA VAL A 109 6.41 10.56 -8.12
C VAL A 109 6.25 9.33 -9.02
N ARG A 110 5.60 8.28 -8.50
CA ARG A 110 5.27 7.06 -9.24
C ARG A 110 3.83 6.63 -8.96
N GLY A 111 2.93 6.98 -9.88
CA GLY A 111 1.49 6.78 -9.67
C GLY A 111 1.02 7.60 -8.47
N ARG A 112 0.49 6.93 -7.44
CA ARG A 112 0.05 7.55 -6.18
C ARG A 112 1.12 7.58 -5.07
N LYS A 113 2.34 7.13 -5.36
CA LYS A 113 3.45 7.10 -4.41
C LYS A 113 4.37 8.27 -4.67
N VAL A 114 4.83 8.93 -3.62
CA VAL A 114 5.86 9.97 -3.69
C VAL A 114 7.00 9.61 -2.75
N PHE A 115 8.23 9.83 -3.21
CA PHE A 115 9.45 9.59 -2.45
C PHE A 115 10.20 10.92 -2.31
N CYS A 116 10.83 11.14 -1.15
CA CYS A 116 11.56 12.38 -0.91
C CYS A 116 12.74 12.53 -1.89
N ASP A 117 13.37 11.43 -2.30
CA ASP A 117 14.49 11.41 -3.23
C ASP A 117 14.58 10.08 -4.04
N ALA A 118 15.56 10.04 -4.96
CA ALA A 118 15.86 8.87 -5.77
C ALA A 118 16.38 7.66 -4.96
N SER A 119 17.03 7.90 -3.81
CA SER A 119 17.52 6.84 -2.92
C SER A 119 16.35 6.07 -2.31
N CYS A 120 15.34 6.78 -1.81
CA CYS A 120 14.13 6.19 -1.26
C CYS A 120 13.32 5.43 -2.31
N ALA A 121 13.21 5.98 -3.51
CA ALA A 121 12.57 5.26 -4.63
C ALA A 121 13.33 3.96 -4.98
N ALA A 122 14.67 4.01 -5.01
CA ALA A 122 15.51 2.84 -5.29
C ALA A 122 15.45 1.79 -4.16
N MET A 123 15.42 2.20 -2.89
CA MET A 123 15.29 1.31 -1.74
C MET A 123 13.94 0.58 -1.74
N HIS A 124 12.86 1.28 -2.06
CA HIS A 124 11.54 0.66 -2.24
C HIS A 124 11.54 -0.36 -3.39
N ASP A 125 12.20 -0.07 -4.52
CA ASP A 125 12.35 -1.03 -5.63
C ASP A 125 13.22 -2.24 -5.25
N ALA A 126 14.27 -2.01 -4.46
CA ALA A 126 15.10 -3.09 -3.92
C ALA A 126 14.29 -3.98 -2.96
N SER A 127 13.45 -3.40 -2.10
CA SER A 127 12.53 -4.15 -1.22
C SER A 127 11.57 -5.02 -2.04
N LYS A 128 10.92 -4.46 -3.07
CA LYS A 128 10.05 -5.24 -3.96
C LYS A 128 10.77 -6.42 -4.63
N ARG A 129 12.00 -6.20 -5.11
CA ARG A 129 12.82 -7.25 -5.72
C ARG A 129 13.22 -8.33 -4.71
N ARG A 130 13.59 -7.95 -3.48
CA ARG A 130 13.89 -8.88 -2.40
C ARG A 130 12.67 -9.75 -2.05
N ARG A 131 11.49 -9.14 -1.95
CA ARG A 131 10.24 -9.87 -1.69
C ARG A 131 9.94 -10.90 -2.78
N ALA A 132 10.04 -10.50 -4.05
CA ALA A 132 9.82 -11.41 -5.18
C ALA A 132 10.83 -12.57 -5.20
N ALA A 133 12.10 -12.30 -4.89
CA ALA A 133 13.12 -13.33 -4.76
C ALA A 133 12.86 -14.28 -3.58
N ALA A 134 12.40 -13.75 -2.43
CA ALA A 134 12.02 -14.56 -1.27
C ALA A 134 10.82 -15.47 -1.56
N GLU A 135 9.81 -14.96 -2.28
CA GLU A 135 8.66 -15.73 -2.72
C GLU A 135 9.07 -16.87 -3.67
N ALA A 136 9.89 -16.57 -4.68
CA ALA A 136 10.41 -17.59 -5.61
C ALA A 136 11.23 -18.67 -4.87
N ALA A 137 12.13 -18.26 -3.98
CA ALA A 137 12.95 -19.20 -3.20
C ALA A 137 12.09 -20.10 -2.30
N LEU A 138 11.01 -19.57 -1.71
CA LEU A 138 10.10 -20.37 -0.89
C LEU A 138 9.28 -21.35 -1.73
N ILE A 139 8.85 -20.95 -2.92
CA ILE A 139 8.19 -21.84 -3.89
C ILE A 139 9.11 -23.00 -4.26
N GLU A 140 10.33 -22.70 -4.71
CA GLU A 140 11.32 -23.72 -5.09
C GLU A 140 11.63 -24.67 -3.93
N LEU A 141 11.77 -24.15 -2.71
CA LEU A 141 12.00 -24.95 -1.51
C LEU A 141 10.84 -25.91 -1.22
N VAL A 142 9.59 -25.44 -1.34
CA VAL A 142 8.38 -26.23 -1.06
C VAL A 142 8.18 -27.30 -2.12
N GLU A 143 8.37 -26.97 -3.40
CA GLU A 143 8.28 -27.94 -4.50
C GLU A 143 9.37 -29.01 -4.41
N ALA A 144 10.58 -28.65 -3.96
CA ALA A 144 11.66 -29.61 -3.72
C ALA A 144 11.37 -30.52 -2.51
N LYS A 145 10.76 -30.00 -1.44
CA LYS A 145 10.41 -30.77 -0.24
C LYS A 145 9.19 -31.65 -0.43
N PHE A 146 8.21 -31.19 -1.20
CA PHE A 146 6.93 -31.85 -1.41
C PHE A 146 6.65 -31.98 -2.93
N PRO A 147 7.36 -32.89 -3.63
CA PRO A 147 7.20 -33.04 -5.07
C PRO A 147 5.77 -33.39 -5.47
N GLY A 148 5.23 -32.71 -6.47
CA GLY A 148 3.84 -32.91 -6.93
C GLY A 148 2.79 -32.18 -6.09
N CYS A 149 3.21 -31.32 -5.15
CA CYS A 149 2.30 -30.39 -4.52
C CYS A 149 1.85 -29.27 -5.48
N THR A 150 0.77 -28.58 -5.12
CA THR A 150 0.31 -27.36 -5.78
C THR A 150 0.22 -26.25 -4.75
N ILE A 151 1.10 -25.27 -4.86
CA ILE A 151 1.10 -24.10 -3.98
C ILE A 151 -0.14 -23.25 -4.28
N THR A 152 -0.86 -22.91 -3.21
CA THR A 152 -2.12 -22.15 -3.27
C THR A 152 -1.95 -20.73 -2.74
N ARG A 153 -1.02 -20.52 -1.81
CA ARG A 153 -0.73 -19.21 -1.24
C ARG A 153 0.69 -19.15 -0.72
N ILE A 154 1.36 -18.03 -0.97
CA ILE A 154 2.64 -17.68 -0.34
C ILE A 154 2.42 -16.48 0.59
N HIS A 155 3.01 -16.56 1.77
CA HIS A 155 3.15 -15.46 2.70
C HIS A 155 4.62 -15.19 2.95
N ILE A 156 5.05 -13.96 2.66
CA ILE A 156 6.34 -13.39 3.06
C ILE A 156 6.02 -12.21 3.97
N CYS A 157 6.51 -12.22 5.19
CA CYS A 157 6.53 -11.06 6.06
C CYS A 157 7.66 -10.12 5.61
N HIS A 158 7.42 -8.82 5.61
CA HIS A 158 8.33 -7.80 5.08
C HIS A 158 8.77 -8.09 3.63
N ASP A 159 10.06 -8.32 3.39
CA ASP A 159 10.63 -8.48 2.05
C ASP A 159 11.77 -9.49 1.96
N ARG A 160 11.98 -10.33 2.97
CA ARG A 160 13.04 -11.34 3.01
C ARG A 160 12.49 -12.70 3.41
N LEU A 161 13.20 -13.75 2.99
CA LEU A 161 12.92 -15.11 3.42
C LEU A 161 13.57 -15.34 4.79
N GLU A 162 12.83 -15.06 5.84
CA GLU A 162 13.30 -15.13 7.23
C GLU A 162 12.62 -16.28 7.98
N PRO A 163 13.39 -17.08 8.74
CA PRO A 163 12.82 -18.18 9.51
C PRO A 163 11.91 -17.65 10.60
N THR A 164 10.85 -18.39 10.90
CA THR A 164 9.99 -18.10 12.05
C THR A 164 10.70 -18.52 13.33
N GLU A 165 10.97 -17.56 14.22
CA GLU A 165 11.57 -17.83 15.53
C GLU A 165 10.52 -18.30 16.56
N PRO A 166 10.95 -19.04 17.61
CA PRO A 166 10.06 -19.39 18.71
C PRO A 166 9.39 -18.15 19.32
N ASN A 167 8.09 -18.25 19.62
CA ASN A 167 7.24 -17.18 20.19
C ASN A 167 7.01 -15.95 19.31
N HIS A 168 7.38 -16.00 18.02
CA HIS A 168 7.08 -14.94 17.06
C HIS A 168 5.92 -15.33 16.14
N GLY A 169 5.34 -14.31 15.47
CA GLY A 169 4.39 -14.55 14.39
C GLY A 169 5.02 -15.30 13.22
N ILE A 170 4.18 -15.95 12.39
CA ILE A 170 4.65 -16.64 11.18
C ILE A 170 5.30 -15.62 10.24
N MET A 171 6.61 -15.77 9.99
CA MET A 171 7.36 -14.87 9.13
C MET A 171 7.18 -15.22 7.66
N CYS A 172 7.40 -16.49 7.30
CA CYS A 172 7.26 -16.95 5.93
C CYS A 172 6.59 -18.31 5.89
N SER A 173 5.55 -18.45 5.07
CA SER A 173 4.84 -19.72 4.92
C SER A 173 4.28 -19.93 3.51
N ALA A 174 4.08 -21.20 3.17
CA ALA A 174 3.47 -21.62 1.94
C ALA A 174 2.32 -22.59 2.24
N GLU A 175 1.12 -22.26 1.77
CA GLU A 175 -0.03 -23.17 1.81
C GLU A 175 -0.10 -23.93 0.48
N PHE A 176 -0.26 -25.25 0.54
CA PHE A 176 -0.27 -26.09 -0.65
C PHE A 176 -1.24 -27.27 -0.52
N LYS A 177 -1.66 -27.78 -1.68
CA LYS A 177 -2.40 -29.04 -1.84
C LYS A 177 -1.46 -30.15 -2.31
N PHE A 178 -1.84 -31.38 -2.06
CA PHE A 178 -1.15 -32.59 -2.51
C PHE A 178 -2.18 -33.67 -2.86
N PRO A 179 -1.80 -34.72 -3.61
CA PRO A 179 -2.74 -35.78 -3.97
C PRO A 179 -3.46 -36.38 -2.76
N GLY A 180 -4.79 -36.48 -2.84
CA GLY A 180 -5.62 -37.00 -1.75
C GLY A 180 -5.93 -36.00 -0.62
N ALA A 181 -5.38 -34.79 -0.63
CA ALA A 181 -5.66 -33.79 0.40
C ALA A 181 -7.05 -33.17 0.27
N LYS A 182 -7.82 -33.15 1.36
CA LYS A 182 -9.10 -32.43 1.45
C LYS A 182 -8.86 -30.95 1.80
N TYR A 183 -8.02 -30.67 2.79
CA TYR A 183 -7.75 -29.33 3.32
C TYR A 183 -6.37 -28.80 2.93
N GLY A 184 -5.36 -29.66 2.80
CA GLY A 184 -4.00 -29.28 2.40
C GLY A 184 -3.04 -29.16 3.58
N ALA A 185 -1.90 -28.52 3.34
CA ALA A 185 -0.84 -28.35 4.32
C ALA A 185 -0.22 -26.96 4.24
N THR A 186 0.42 -26.55 5.34
CA THR A 186 1.20 -25.32 5.41
C THR A 186 2.63 -25.65 5.78
N TYR A 187 3.58 -25.25 4.94
CA TYR A 187 4.99 -25.23 5.28
C TYR A 187 5.34 -23.87 5.89
N ILE A 188 6.04 -23.87 7.03
CA ILE A 188 6.56 -22.66 7.66
C ILE A 188 8.07 -22.68 7.58
N TYR A 189 8.63 -21.64 6.98
CA TYR A 189 10.07 -21.53 6.83
C TYR A 189 10.71 -21.34 8.21
N GLY A 190 11.74 -22.14 8.50
CA GLY A 190 12.39 -22.21 9.81
C GLY A 190 11.96 -23.38 10.69
N GLU A 191 10.79 -23.99 10.48
CA GLU A 191 10.34 -25.17 11.26
C GLU A 191 10.98 -26.50 10.80
N GLY A 192 11.99 -26.45 9.93
CA GLY A 192 12.72 -27.63 9.46
C GLY A 192 12.04 -28.36 8.29
N ASN A 193 11.93 -29.69 8.39
CA ASN A 193 11.41 -30.57 7.32
C ASN A 193 9.95 -31.00 7.53
N VAL A 194 9.21 -30.32 8.41
CA VAL A 194 7.81 -30.65 8.69
C VAL A 194 6.86 -29.67 8.01
N ALA A 195 5.67 -30.13 7.67
CA ALA A 195 4.53 -29.30 7.31
C ALA A 195 3.43 -29.46 8.35
N ARG A 196 2.68 -28.40 8.60
CA ARG A 196 1.45 -28.45 9.40
C ARG A 196 0.33 -28.98 8.52
N VAL A 197 -0.19 -30.15 8.86
CA VAL A 197 -1.21 -30.86 8.06
C VAL A 197 -2.47 -31.05 8.90
N ALA A 198 -3.64 -30.88 8.28
CA ALA A 198 -4.91 -31.18 8.95
C ALA A 198 -4.99 -32.66 9.33
N GLN A 199 -5.58 -32.98 10.49
CA GLN A 199 -5.64 -34.36 10.99
C GLN A 199 -6.24 -35.36 9.98
N TYR A 200 -7.25 -34.93 9.22
CA TYR A 200 -7.89 -35.75 8.19
C TYR A 200 -7.01 -36.05 6.96
N ASP A 201 -6.00 -35.22 6.71
CA ASP A 201 -5.09 -35.37 5.57
C ASP A 201 -3.74 -36.02 5.97
N LEU A 202 -3.55 -36.33 7.26
CA LEU A 202 -2.28 -36.88 7.78
C LEU A 202 -1.88 -38.19 7.10
N GLU A 203 -2.81 -39.14 6.94
CA GLU A 203 -2.49 -40.43 6.34
C GLU A 203 -2.12 -40.29 4.86
N ALA A 204 -2.86 -39.46 4.11
CA ALA A 204 -2.53 -39.15 2.72
C ALA A 204 -1.15 -38.49 2.62
N PHE A 205 -0.85 -37.53 3.50
CA PHE A 205 0.44 -36.83 3.50
C PHE A 205 1.60 -37.77 3.80
N LYS A 206 1.47 -38.61 4.84
CA LYS A 206 2.48 -39.60 5.20
C LYS A 206 2.73 -40.57 4.07
N SER A 207 1.68 -41.06 3.41
CA SER A 207 1.83 -42.03 2.31
C SER A 207 2.65 -41.53 1.10
N ILE A 208 2.84 -40.21 0.98
CA ILE A 208 3.54 -39.58 -0.15
C ILE A 208 4.93 -39.05 0.28
N TYR A 209 5.03 -38.48 1.48
CA TYR A 209 6.21 -37.70 1.90
C TYR A 209 6.94 -38.24 3.15
N GLN A 210 6.51 -39.37 3.73
CA GLN A 210 7.18 -40.04 4.85
C GLN A 210 7.40 -41.53 4.58
#